data_AF-A0A7Y6PSH7-F1
#
_entry.id   AF-A0A7Y6PSH7-F1
#
_cell.length_a   1.000
_cell.length_b   1.000
_cell.length_c   1.000
_cell.angle_alpha   90.00
_cell.angle_beta   90.00
_cell.angle_gamma   90.00
#
_symmetry.space_group_name_H-M   'P 1'
#
loop_
_entity.id
_entity.type
_entity.pdbx_description
1 polymer ?
#
loop_
_entity_poly.entity_id
_entity_poly.type
_entity_poly.pdbx_seq_one_letter_code
_entity_poly.pdbx_strand_id
1 'polypeptide(L)'
;MNSSTLQTAKALDPGTQRILVGGGFYASPSLNEDASDATGEDTSLALPYMEVGYRRGIVDKVEVGAKVTIPGTSGIDAKYQFLQSGNLALAAGLGVGYLKISSGSEGMETSTTVFDTMVPVYASYDLAKAFAVYASPKYVLRYASSVDDMNETSSGMNHLVGATAGVRVGNKFGLFLETG
;
A
#
# COMPACT_ATOMS: atom_id res chain seq x y z
N MET A 1 -6.90 3.89 1.11
CA MET A 1 -5.57 4.14 0.55
C MET A 1 -4.82 2.84 0.44
N ASN A 2 -4.58 2.37 -0.79
CA ASN A 2 -3.94 1.11 -1.07
C ASN A 2 -2.53 1.44 -1.58
N SER A 3 -1.53 1.33 -0.70
CA SER A 3 -0.15 1.71 -1.04
C SER A 3 0.57 0.49 -1.62
N SER A 4 0.87 0.59 -2.91
CA SER A 4 1.57 -0.40 -3.70
C SER A 4 2.99 -0.61 -3.22
N THR A 5 3.48 -1.83 -3.38
CA THR A 5 4.91 -2.09 -3.28
C THR A 5 5.34 -3.05 -4.38
N LEU A 6 6.36 -2.66 -5.14
CA LEU A 6 7.06 -3.52 -6.11
C LEU A 6 7.75 -4.68 -5.39
N GLN A 7 7.02 -5.76 -5.13
CA GLN A 7 7.53 -6.86 -4.30
C GLN A 7 7.22 -8.23 -4.85
N THR A 8 8.30 -8.90 -5.24
CA THR A 8 8.33 -10.36 -5.33
C THR A 8 8.23 -10.99 -3.94
N ALA A 9 7.80 -12.25 -3.88
CA ALA A 9 7.69 -12.99 -2.63
C ALA A 9 9.05 -13.25 -1.94
N LYS A 10 10.16 -13.14 -2.66
CA LYS A 10 11.50 -13.31 -2.08
C LYS A 10 11.81 -12.23 -1.03
N ALA A 11 12.28 -12.65 0.13
CA ALA A 11 12.82 -11.76 1.16
C ALA A 11 14.23 -11.28 0.77
N LEU A 12 14.63 -10.11 1.27
CA LEU A 12 16.01 -9.65 1.19
C LEU A 12 16.93 -10.54 2.02
N ASP A 13 18.14 -10.77 1.51
CA ASP A 13 19.20 -11.45 2.26
C ASP A 13 19.53 -10.67 3.54
N PRO A 14 19.94 -11.33 4.63
CA PRO A 14 20.28 -10.67 5.89
C PRO A 14 21.29 -9.54 5.69
N GLY A 15 21.01 -8.37 6.26
CA GLY A 15 21.86 -7.19 6.14
C GLY A 15 21.72 -6.42 4.82
N THR A 16 21.03 -6.97 3.81
CA THR A 16 20.75 -6.26 2.57
C THR A 16 19.63 -5.25 2.78
N GLN A 17 19.78 -4.07 2.17
CA GLN A 17 18.81 -3.00 2.24
C GLN A 17 18.32 -2.59 0.85
N ARG A 18 17.08 -2.10 0.79
CA ARG A 18 16.46 -1.58 -0.43
C ARG A 18 15.74 -0.28 -0.12
N ILE A 19 16.03 0.74 -0.92
CA ILE A 19 15.25 1.98 -0.95
C ILE A 19 14.29 1.88 -2.13
N LEU A 20 13.02 2.21 -1.88
CA LEU A 20 11.99 2.33 -2.90
C LEU A 20 11.63 3.80 -3.01
N VAL A 21 11.53 4.29 -4.24
CA VAL A 21 10.95 5.59 -4.56
C VAL A 21 9.94 5.33 -5.66
N GLY A 22 8.72 5.77 -5.44
CA GLY A 22 7.61 5.58 -6.36
C GLY A 22 6.72 6.81 -6.40
N GLY A 23 5.90 6.90 -7.41
CA GLY A 23 4.87 7.92 -7.51
C GLY A 23 3.80 7.48 -8.47
N GLY A 24 2.63 8.09 -8.36
CA GLY A 24 1.48 7.76 -9.18
C GLY A 24 0.33 8.71 -8.93
N PHE A 25 -0.84 8.36 -9.44
CA PHE A 25 -2.08 9.09 -9.22
C PHE A 25 -3.12 8.10 -8.68
N TYR A 26 -3.79 8.48 -7.60
CA TYR A 26 -5.02 7.81 -7.20
C TYR A 26 -6.16 8.36 -8.05
N ALA A 27 -6.77 7.52 -8.87
CA ALA A 27 -8.06 7.78 -9.50
C ALA A 27 -9.04 6.77 -8.91
N SER A 28 -9.89 7.21 -7.98
CA SER A 28 -10.91 6.36 -7.37
C SER A 28 -12.27 6.70 -7.98
N PRO A 29 -12.91 5.78 -8.72
CA PRO A 29 -14.25 6.00 -9.27
C PRO A 29 -15.31 6.26 -8.19
N SER A 30 -15.14 5.74 -6.97
CA SER A 30 -16.12 5.90 -5.89
C SER A 30 -16.05 7.27 -5.19
N LEU A 31 -14.94 8.00 -5.30
CA LEU A 31 -14.92 9.44 -4.96
C LEU A 31 -15.51 10.30 -6.08
N ASN A 32 -15.62 9.75 -7.31
CA ASN A 32 -16.25 10.43 -8.43
C ASN A 32 -17.77 10.33 -8.38
N GLU A 33 -18.37 9.23 -7.92
CA GLU A 33 -19.85 9.14 -7.85
C GLU A 33 -20.42 10.17 -6.86
N ASP A 34 -19.90 10.25 -5.64
CA ASP A 34 -20.37 11.21 -4.62
C ASP A 34 -20.09 12.69 -5.01
N ALA A 35 -19.00 12.96 -5.75
CA ALA A 35 -18.66 14.32 -6.20
C ALA A 35 -19.40 14.73 -7.49
N SER A 36 -19.67 13.78 -8.39
CA SER A 36 -20.37 14.03 -9.66
C SER A 36 -21.87 14.22 -9.43
N ASP A 37 -22.47 13.51 -8.45
CA ASP A 37 -23.86 13.73 -8.04
C ASP A 37 -24.08 15.11 -7.39
N ALA A 38 -23.05 15.70 -6.78
CA ALA A 38 -23.11 17.00 -6.13
C ALA A 38 -22.86 18.19 -7.09
N THR A 39 -22.14 17.99 -8.20
CA THR A 39 -21.64 19.09 -9.05
C THR A 39 -22.04 19.00 -10.53
N GLY A 40 -22.50 17.84 -11.01
CA GLY A 40 -22.90 17.65 -12.42
C GLY A 40 -21.73 17.64 -13.42
N GLU A 41 -20.49 17.70 -12.95
CA GLU A 41 -19.28 17.57 -13.77
C GLU A 41 -18.49 16.32 -13.32
N ASP A 42 -18.02 15.53 -14.30
CA ASP A 42 -17.12 14.38 -14.12
C ASP A 42 -15.77 14.85 -13.53
N THR A 43 -15.77 15.18 -12.25
CA THR A 43 -14.61 15.76 -11.59
C THR A 43 -13.72 14.61 -11.13
N SER A 44 -12.92 14.07 -12.06
CA SER A 44 -11.91 13.07 -11.75
C SER A 44 -10.89 13.65 -10.76
N LEU A 45 -11.08 13.38 -9.46
CA LEU A 45 -10.12 13.77 -8.44
C LEU A 45 -8.89 12.86 -8.52
N ALA A 46 -7.95 13.23 -9.40
CA ALA A 46 -6.65 12.58 -9.50
C ALA A 46 -5.72 13.14 -8.42
N LEU A 47 -5.52 12.39 -7.33
CA LEU A 47 -4.59 12.79 -6.27
C LEU A 47 -3.19 12.25 -6.59
N PRO A 48 -2.21 13.11 -6.95
CA PRO A 48 -0.84 12.65 -7.10
C PRO A 48 -0.33 12.15 -5.75
N TYR A 49 0.41 11.06 -5.78
CA TYR A 49 1.12 10.57 -4.62
C TYR A 49 2.56 10.28 -4.96
N MET A 50 3.41 10.44 -3.95
CA MET A 50 4.80 10.01 -3.99
C MET A 50 5.05 9.11 -2.79
N GLU A 51 5.81 8.05 -2.96
CA GLU A 51 6.17 7.13 -1.90
C GLU A 51 7.68 6.98 -1.80
N VAL A 52 8.16 6.92 -0.56
CA VAL A 52 9.52 6.54 -0.23
C VAL A 52 9.45 5.41 0.78
N GLY A 53 10.13 4.31 0.47
CA GLY A 53 10.19 3.12 1.29
C GLY A 53 11.62 2.73 1.61
N TYR A 54 11.82 2.14 2.77
CA TYR A 54 13.06 1.51 3.19
C TYR A 54 12.77 0.10 3.67
N ARG A 55 13.56 -0.89 3.22
CA ARG A 55 13.42 -2.28 3.63
C ARG A 55 14.77 -2.90 3.93
N ARG A 56 14.78 -3.85 4.87
CA ARG A 56 15.98 -4.55 5.31
C ARG A 56 15.70 -6.02 5.59
N GLY A 57 16.57 -6.89 5.07
CA GLY A 57 16.62 -8.30 5.47
C GLY A 57 17.18 -8.41 6.88
N ILE A 58 16.41 -8.98 7.80
CA ILE A 58 16.78 -9.09 9.22
C ILE A 58 17.49 -10.42 9.49
N VAL A 59 16.84 -11.51 9.10
CA VAL A 59 17.36 -12.87 9.14
C VAL A 59 16.93 -13.59 7.87
N ASP A 60 17.42 -14.81 7.67
CA ASP A 60 17.03 -15.61 6.51
C ASP A 60 15.50 -15.68 6.42
N LYS A 61 14.99 -15.28 5.25
CA LYS A 61 13.56 -15.29 4.91
C LYS A 61 12.69 -14.25 5.63
N VAL A 62 13.26 -13.36 6.44
CA VAL A 62 12.51 -12.28 7.12
C VAL A 62 13.01 -10.92 6.68
N GLU A 63 12.08 -10.09 6.22
CA GLU A 63 12.31 -8.72 5.80
C GLU A 63 11.36 -7.79 6.57
N VAL A 64 11.86 -6.63 6.99
CA VAL A 64 11.03 -5.56 7.55
C VAL A 64 11.12 -4.32 6.67
N GLY A 65 10.03 -3.58 6.60
CA GLY A 65 9.88 -2.38 5.81
C GLY A 65 9.27 -1.24 6.59
N ALA A 66 9.63 -0.03 6.19
CA ALA A 66 8.94 1.20 6.54
C ALA A 66 8.67 1.98 5.25
N LYS A 67 7.55 2.69 5.20
CA LYS A 67 7.20 3.53 4.06
C LYS A 67 6.48 4.79 4.49
N VAL A 68 6.68 5.84 3.70
CA VAL A 68 5.96 7.11 3.81
C VAL A 68 5.45 7.48 2.41
N THR A 69 4.18 7.83 2.32
CA THR A 69 3.51 8.29 1.10
C THR A 69 3.02 9.72 1.33
N ILE A 70 3.19 10.58 0.34
CA ILE A 70 2.64 11.94 0.30
C ILE A 70 1.29 11.88 -0.43
N PRO A 71 0.20 12.42 0.14
CA PRO A 71 0.16 13.17 1.40
C PRO A 71 0.01 12.26 2.64
N GLY A 72 1.04 12.25 3.50
CA GLY A 72 0.94 11.95 4.93
C GLY A 72 0.71 10.51 5.41
N THR A 73 0.70 9.48 4.57
CA THR A 73 0.58 8.09 5.07
C THR A 73 1.95 7.58 5.50
N SER A 74 2.07 7.01 6.69
CA SER A 74 3.25 6.24 7.10
C SER A 74 2.85 4.80 7.40
N GLY A 75 3.78 3.87 7.28
CA GLY A 75 3.50 2.48 7.60
C GLY A 75 4.76 1.67 7.81
N ILE A 76 4.61 0.58 8.55
CA ILE A 76 5.64 -0.42 8.74
C ILE A 76 5.07 -1.79 8.43
N ASP A 77 5.92 -2.69 7.96
CA ASP A 77 5.51 -4.03 7.61
C ASP A 77 6.64 -5.04 7.85
N ALA A 78 6.27 -6.30 7.98
CA ALA A 78 7.16 -7.43 8.00
C ALA A 78 6.68 -8.46 6.98
N LYS A 79 7.63 -9.15 6.37
CA LYS A 79 7.40 -10.20 5.37
C LYS A 79 8.23 -11.43 5.73
N TYR A 80 7.58 -12.58 5.75
CA TYR A 80 8.19 -13.88 5.97
C TYR A 80 8.02 -14.78 4.73
N GLN A 81 9.13 -15.18 4.14
CA GLN A 81 9.18 -16.11 3.02
C GLN A 81 9.16 -17.55 3.52
N PHE A 82 8.02 -18.24 3.39
CA PHE A 82 7.86 -19.61 3.87
C PHE A 82 8.14 -20.67 2.80
N LEU A 83 8.13 -20.31 1.50
CA LEU A 83 8.43 -21.25 0.42
C LEU A 83 9.44 -20.65 -0.59
N GLN A 84 10.45 -21.44 -0.94
CA GLN A 84 11.26 -21.29 -2.13
C GLN A 84 11.45 -22.68 -2.73
N SER A 85 10.86 -22.92 -3.90
CA SER A 85 10.99 -24.20 -4.60
C SER A 85 11.23 -23.95 -6.09
N GLY A 86 12.47 -24.15 -6.53
CA GLY A 86 12.91 -23.79 -7.87
C GLY A 86 12.61 -22.33 -8.17
N ASN A 87 11.77 -22.11 -9.17
CA ASN A 87 11.38 -20.79 -9.66
C ASN A 87 10.21 -20.16 -8.87
N LEU A 88 9.53 -20.92 -8.01
CA LEU A 88 8.40 -20.44 -7.22
C LEU A 88 8.87 -19.96 -5.84
N ALA A 89 8.36 -18.81 -5.42
CA ALA A 89 8.52 -18.30 -4.06
C ALA A 89 7.15 -17.86 -3.51
N LEU A 90 6.91 -18.16 -2.23
CA LEU A 90 5.74 -17.69 -1.50
C LEU A 90 6.16 -17.03 -0.18
N ALA A 91 5.46 -15.95 0.16
CA ALA A 91 5.63 -15.23 1.41
C ALA A 91 4.30 -14.72 1.94
N ALA A 92 4.24 -14.46 3.23
CA ALA A 92 3.14 -13.72 3.85
C ALA A 92 3.73 -12.55 4.61
N GLY A 93 2.95 -11.49 4.76
CA GLY A 93 3.35 -10.33 5.54
C GLY A 93 2.25 -9.87 6.47
N LEU A 94 2.66 -8.97 7.37
CA LEU A 94 1.80 -8.23 8.26
C LEU A 94 2.31 -6.80 8.29
N GLY A 95 1.42 -5.83 8.15
CA GLY A 95 1.79 -4.42 8.23
C GLY A 95 0.72 -3.60 8.93
N VAL A 96 1.14 -2.41 9.34
CA VAL A 96 0.25 -1.38 9.85
C VAL A 96 0.53 -0.06 9.15
N GLY A 97 -0.52 0.69 8.85
CA GLY A 97 -0.47 2.01 8.24
C GLY A 97 -1.20 3.03 9.10
N TYR A 98 -0.70 4.25 9.13
CA TYR A 98 -1.29 5.39 9.80
C TYR A 98 -1.37 6.56 8.83
N LEU A 99 -2.53 7.19 8.78
CA LEU A 99 -2.78 8.38 7.99
C LEU A 99 -3.62 9.35 8.81
N LYS A 100 -3.20 10.61 8.85
CA LYS A 100 -3.98 11.71 9.40
C LYS A 100 -4.23 12.73 8.30
N ILE A 101 -5.50 12.98 8.01
CA ILE A 101 -5.95 14.00 7.06
C ILE A 101 -6.67 15.06 7.88
N SER A 102 -6.24 16.31 7.73
CA SER A 102 -6.98 17.47 8.18
C SER A 102 -7.58 18.15 6.95
N SER A 103 -8.90 18.33 6.95
CA SER A 103 -9.63 18.99 5.85
C SER A 103 -10.55 20.05 6.44
N GLY A 104 -10.46 21.28 5.92
CA GLY A 104 -11.23 22.41 6.41
C GLY A 104 -10.83 23.72 5.72
N SER A 105 -11.74 24.68 5.65
CA SER A 105 -11.46 26.06 5.24
C SER A 105 -12.22 27.02 6.15
N GLU A 106 -11.54 28.07 6.63
CA GLU A 106 -12.12 29.18 7.40
C GLU A 106 -13.13 28.78 8.49
N GLY A 107 -12.61 28.20 9.58
CA GLY A 107 -13.36 28.06 10.84
C GLY A 107 -14.10 26.75 11.05
N MET A 108 -14.07 25.83 10.07
CA MET A 108 -14.42 24.42 10.27
C MET A 108 -13.26 23.50 9.83
N GLU A 109 -12.58 22.84 10.78
CA GLU A 109 -11.55 21.81 10.64
C GLU A 109 -12.07 20.41 11.05
N THR A 110 -12.18 19.50 10.09
CA THR A 110 -12.36 18.08 10.36
C THR A 110 -11.01 17.36 10.33
N SER A 111 -10.69 16.65 11.41
CA SER A 111 -9.50 15.79 11.49
C SER A 111 -9.90 14.32 11.40
N THR A 112 -9.52 13.67 10.31
CA THR A 112 -9.71 12.22 10.11
C THR A 112 -8.42 11.47 10.32
N THR A 113 -8.45 10.50 11.23
CA THR A 113 -7.37 9.55 11.50
C THR A 113 -7.76 8.18 10.98
N VAL A 114 -6.86 7.55 10.22
CA VAL A 114 -7.04 6.24 9.63
C VAL A 114 -5.90 5.34 10.10
N PHE A 115 -6.26 4.16 10.61
CA PHE A 115 -5.35 3.10 10.98
C PHE A 115 -5.66 1.84 10.17
N ASP A 116 -4.69 1.36 9.41
CA ASP A 116 -4.84 0.18 8.56
C ASP A 116 -4.01 -0.97 9.13
N THR A 117 -4.61 -2.14 9.30
CA THR A 117 -3.88 -3.41 9.51
C THR A 117 -3.97 -4.23 8.24
N MET A 118 -2.83 -4.65 7.69
CA MET A 118 -2.76 -5.31 6.39
C MET A 118 -2.12 -6.68 6.48
N VAL A 119 -2.73 -7.67 5.82
CA VAL A 119 -2.23 -9.04 5.68
C VAL A 119 -2.07 -9.37 4.20
N PRO A 120 -0.90 -9.08 3.61
CA PRO A 120 -0.58 -9.47 2.25
C PRO A 120 -0.05 -10.90 2.18
N VAL A 121 -0.45 -11.63 1.14
CA VAL A 121 0.21 -12.87 0.69
C VAL A 121 0.94 -12.53 -0.60
N TYR A 122 2.13 -13.09 -0.81
CA TYR A 122 2.95 -12.84 -1.99
C TYR A 122 3.24 -14.17 -2.68
N ALA A 123 3.04 -14.21 -3.98
CA ALA A 123 3.49 -15.29 -4.85
C ALA A 123 4.33 -14.69 -5.97
N SER A 124 5.50 -15.28 -6.24
CA SER A 124 6.30 -14.90 -7.40
C SER A 124 6.89 -16.12 -8.09
N TYR A 125 6.91 -16.06 -9.42
CA TYR A 125 7.47 -17.11 -10.27
C TYR A 125 8.51 -16.52 -11.22
N ASP A 126 9.75 -17.03 -11.14
CA ASP A 126 10.82 -16.65 -12.05
C ASP A 126 10.66 -17.43 -13.38
N LEU A 127 10.19 -16.76 -14.44
CA LEU A 127 10.10 -17.35 -15.77
C LEU A 127 11.49 -17.49 -16.41
N ALA A 128 12.41 -16.58 -16.08
CA ALA A 128 13.80 -16.62 -16.46
C ALA A 128 14.67 -15.93 -15.39
N LYS A 129 15.99 -16.07 -15.48
CA LYS A 129 16.93 -15.38 -14.55
C LYS A 129 16.71 -13.87 -14.48
N ALA A 130 16.20 -13.27 -15.55
CA ALA A 130 15.95 -11.83 -15.65
C ALA A 130 14.45 -11.48 -15.67
N PHE A 131 13.53 -12.42 -15.51
CA PHE A 131 12.10 -12.13 -15.61
C PHE A 131 11.29 -12.88 -14.56
N ALA A 132 10.53 -12.15 -13.76
CA ALA A 132 9.64 -12.72 -12.76
C ALA A 132 8.26 -12.10 -12.85
N VAL A 133 7.23 -12.93 -12.72
CA VAL A 133 5.85 -12.49 -12.49
C VAL A 133 5.55 -12.62 -11.01
N TYR A 134 4.72 -11.73 -10.48
CA TYR A 134 4.27 -11.82 -9.10
C TYR A 134 2.84 -11.33 -8.94
N ALA A 135 2.20 -11.84 -7.92
CA ALA A 135 0.90 -11.42 -7.46
C ALA A 135 0.91 -11.33 -5.94
N SER A 136 0.18 -10.36 -5.40
CA SER A 136 0.04 -10.15 -3.97
C SER A 136 -1.39 -9.76 -3.62
N PRO A 137 -2.29 -10.73 -3.36
CA PRO A 137 -3.54 -10.42 -2.72
C PRO A 137 -3.28 -9.91 -1.29
N LYS A 138 -4.08 -8.95 -0.86
CA LYS A 138 -4.00 -8.35 0.46
C LYS A 138 -5.38 -8.12 1.03
N TYR A 139 -5.49 -8.38 2.32
CA TYR A 139 -6.64 -8.00 3.12
C TYR A 139 -6.25 -6.83 4.01
N VAL A 140 -7.08 -5.79 4.06
CA VAL A 140 -6.85 -4.61 4.88
C VAL A 140 -8.05 -4.37 5.78
N LEU A 141 -7.80 -4.37 7.08
CA LEU A 141 -8.76 -3.92 8.09
C LEU A 141 -8.48 -2.45 8.39
N ARG A 142 -9.43 -1.59 8.05
CA ARG A 142 -9.31 -0.14 8.24
C ARG A 142 -10.18 0.31 9.41
N TYR A 143 -9.55 0.99 10.35
CA TYR A 143 -10.22 1.78 11.38
C TYR A 143 -10.11 3.25 11.01
N ALA A 144 -11.25 3.93 10.86
CA ALA A 144 -11.28 5.36 10.62
C ALA A 144 -11.99 6.04 11.79
N SER A 145 -11.43 7.15 12.26
CA SER A 145 -12.03 8.01 13.27
C SER A 145 -11.94 9.45 12.80
N SER A 146 -13.05 10.16 12.82
CA SER A 146 -13.13 11.57 12.45
C SER A 146 -13.59 12.36 13.66
N VAL A 147 -12.91 13.48 13.91
CA VAL A 147 -13.29 14.48 14.92
C VAL A 147 -13.60 15.78 14.19
N ASP A 148 -14.80 16.30 14.45
CA ASP A 148 -15.29 17.59 13.96
C ASP A 148 -14.95 18.73 14.95
N ASP A 149 -15.10 19.99 14.53
CA ASP A 149 -14.90 21.19 15.33
C ASP A 149 -15.81 21.27 16.56
N MET A 150 -16.98 20.64 16.50
CA MET A 150 -17.88 20.49 17.65
C MET A 150 -17.41 19.40 18.63
N ASN A 151 -16.22 18.82 18.40
CA ASN A 151 -15.62 17.73 19.16
C ASN A 151 -16.47 16.45 19.17
N GLU A 152 -17.37 16.31 18.18
CA GLU A 152 -18.08 15.07 17.92
C GLU A 152 -17.14 14.06 17.26
N THR A 153 -17.16 12.82 17.76
CA THR A 153 -16.31 11.74 17.25
C THR A 153 -17.16 10.71 16.54
N SER A 154 -16.86 10.48 15.25
CA SER A 154 -17.41 9.36 14.48
C SER A 154 -16.30 8.33 14.24
N SER A 155 -16.61 7.04 14.36
CA SER A 155 -15.66 5.98 14.06
C SER A 155 -16.31 4.83 13.29
N GLY A 156 -15.54 4.17 12.44
CA GLY A 156 -15.98 3.07 11.61
C GLY A 156 -14.88 2.07 11.34
N MET A 157 -15.28 0.82 11.08
CA MET A 157 -14.39 -0.27 10.71
C MET A 157 -14.81 -0.79 9.34
N ASN A 158 -13.84 -0.86 8.41
CA ASN A 158 -14.06 -1.29 7.03
C ASN A 158 -13.14 -2.46 6.68
N HIS A 159 -13.65 -3.38 5.88
CA HIS A 159 -12.92 -4.53 5.35
C HIS A 159 -12.64 -4.29 3.87
N LEU A 160 -11.37 -4.26 3.49
CA LEU A 160 -10.95 -4.02 2.12
C LEU A 160 -10.15 -5.23 1.61
N VAL A 161 -10.39 -5.60 0.35
CA VAL A 161 -9.64 -6.66 -0.33
C VAL A 161 -9.00 -6.04 -1.57
N GLY A 162 -7.69 -6.18 -1.67
CA GLY A 162 -6.93 -5.72 -2.83
C GLY A 162 -6.04 -6.81 -3.40
N ALA A 163 -5.53 -6.56 -4.59
CA ALA A 163 -4.53 -7.40 -5.21
C ALA A 163 -3.57 -6.55 -6.05
N THR A 164 -2.29 -6.86 -5.97
CA THR A 164 -1.26 -6.28 -6.83
C THR A 164 -0.73 -7.39 -7.72
N ALA A 165 -0.58 -7.15 -9.02
CA ALA A 165 0.07 -8.06 -9.95
C ALA A 165 1.14 -7.31 -10.73
N GLY A 166 2.26 -7.97 -11.07
CA GLY A 166 3.32 -7.28 -11.77
C GLY A 166 4.37 -8.19 -12.37
N VAL A 167 5.25 -7.54 -13.12
CA VAL A 167 6.41 -8.13 -13.76
C VAL A 167 7.67 -7.42 -13.27
N ARG A 168 8.74 -8.18 -13.08
CA ARG A 168 10.06 -7.67 -12.73
C ARG A 168 11.04 -8.07 -13.82
N VAL A 169 11.75 -7.08 -14.35
CA VAL A 169 12.81 -7.25 -15.37
C VAL A 169 14.17 -6.95 -14.72
N GLY A 170 14.97 -8.00 -14.57
CA GLY A 170 16.24 -7.99 -13.86
C GLY A 170 16.06 -7.67 -12.37
N ASN A 171 17.06 -7.01 -11.77
CA ASN A 171 17.04 -6.63 -10.35
C ASN A 171 16.68 -5.15 -10.12
N LYS A 172 16.41 -4.39 -11.19
CA LYS A 172 16.31 -2.93 -11.13
C LYS A 172 14.99 -2.37 -11.62
N PHE A 173 14.29 -3.06 -12.51
CA PHE A 173 13.08 -2.55 -13.15
C PHE A 173 11.89 -3.49 -12.90
N GLY A 174 10.70 -2.92 -12.73
CA GLY A 174 9.47 -3.67 -12.60
C GLY A 174 8.27 -2.78 -12.89
N LEU A 175 7.20 -3.41 -13.35
CA LEU A 175 5.91 -2.80 -13.59
C LEU A 175 4.87 -3.56 -12.78
N PHE A 176 3.89 -2.86 -12.23
CA PHE A 176 2.79 -3.47 -11.50
C PHE A 176 1.49 -2.76 -11.83
N LEU A 177 0.41 -3.49 -11.60
CA LEU A 177 -0.94 -3.01 -11.55
C LEU A 177 -1.51 -3.38 -10.19
N GLU A 178 -2.21 -2.44 -9.57
CA GLU A 178 -2.87 -2.65 -8.30
C GLU A 178 -4.38 -2.39 -8.44
N THR A 179 -5.17 -3.26 -7.82
CA THR A 179 -6.62 -3.10 -7.67
C THR A 179 -6.97 -3.25 -6.19
N GLY A 180 -8.00 -2.55 -5.73
CA GLY A 180 -8.56 -2.70 -4.40
C GLY A 180 -9.75 -1.79 -4.18
#